data_AF-A0A2D8NZ61-F1
#
_entry.id   AF-A0A2D8NZ61-F1
#
_cell.length_a   1.000
_cell.length_b   1.000
_cell.length_c   1.000
_cell.angle_alpha   90.00
_cell.angle_beta   90.00
_cell.angle_gamma   90.00
#
_symmetry.space_group_name_H-M   'P 1'
#
loop_
_entity.id
_entity.type
_entity.pdbx_description
1 polymer ?
#
loop_
_entity_poly.entity_id
_entity_poly.type
_entity_poly.pdbx_seq_one_letter_code
_entity_poly.pdbx_strand_id
1 'polypeptide(L)'
;MSERSPAVTVDIEPAFREDESSPGDNRFVFSYTVTVHNHSDRSVQLLSRYWKITQGHGKVQEVRGNGVVGKQPTITAGHSFRYTSRAVIECPVGVMQGSYTCIDLSSQATFDVAIAPFRLAGPNQVH
;
A
#
# COMPACT_ATOMS: atom_id res chain seq x y z
N MET A 1 -15.41 19.38 -16.06
CA MET A 1 -14.06 19.59 -15.50
C MET A 1 -13.29 18.31 -15.72
N SER A 2 -12.28 18.28 -16.58
CA SER A 2 -11.46 17.07 -16.74
C SER A 2 -10.68 16.86 -15.45
N GLU A 3 -10.98 15.78 -14.73
CA GLU A 3 -10.15 15.29 -13.65
C GLU A 3 -8.77 14.97 -14.25
N ARG A 4 -7.75 15.77 -13.90
CA ARG A 4 -6.37 15.44 -14.26
C ARG A 4 -6.03 14.15 -13.53
N SER A 5 -5.68 13.11 -14.27
CA SER A 5 -5.17 11.87 -13.69
C SER A 5 -3.99 12.19 -12.77
N PRO A 6 -3.94 11.62 -11.56
CA PRO A 6 -2.82 11.84 -10.65
C PRO A 6 -1.51 11.38 -11.30
N ALA A 7 -0.46 12.19 -11.15
CA ALA A 7 0.84 11.96 -11.80
C ALA A 7 1.59 10.74 -11.23
N VAL A 8 1.26 10.32 -10.01
CA VAL A 8 1.73 9.08 -9.39
C VAL A 8 0.54 8.28 -8.93
N THR A 9 0.47 7.00 -9.31
CA THR A 9 -0.59 6.07 -8.90
C THR A 9 -0.02 4.84 -8.20
N VAL A 10 -0.88 4.14 -7.45
CA VAL A 10 -0.50 2.96 -6.68
C VAL A 10 -1.50 1.84 -6.97
N ASP A 11 -1.00 0.73 -7.50
CA ASP A 11 -1.75 -0.50 -7.69
C ASP A 11 -1.34 -1.54 -6.65
N ILE A 12 -2.32 -2.30 -6.14
CA ILE A 12 -2.10 -3.27 -5.07
C ILE A 12 -2.78 -4.60 -5.39
N GLU A 13 -1.99 -5.67 -5.26
CA GLU A 13 -2.41 -7.05 -5.44
C GLU A 13 -2.30 -7.78 -4.09
N PRO A 14 -3.39 -7.85 -3.29
CA PRO A 14 -3.40 -8.62 -2.06
C PRO A 14 -3.56 -10.13 -2.35
N ALA A 15 -2.93 -10.96 -1.53
CA ALA A 15 -3.05 -12.41 -1.58
C ALA A 15 -3.00 -13.00 -0.17
N PHE A 16 -3.94 -13.89 0.14
CA PHE A 16 -3.96 -14.64 1.39
C PHE A 16 -2.83 -15.68 1.42
N ARG A 17 -2.20 -15.86 2.57
CA ARG A 17 -1.09 -16.79 2.79
C ARG A 17 -1.55 -17.88 3.77
N GLU A 18 -2.13 -18.94 3.23
CA GLU A 18 -2.66 -20.06 4.02
C GLU A 18 -1.57 -20.73 4.87
N ASP A 19 -0.42 -21.04 4.25
CA ASP A 19 0.74 -21.66 4.93
C ASP A 19 1.31 -20.82 6.09
N GLU A 20 1.06 -19.52 6.08
CA GLU A 20 1.55 -18.59 7.10
C GLU A 20 0.46 -18.20 8.10
N SER A 21 -0.78 -18.65 7.92
CA SER A 21 -1.94 -18.29 8.73
C SER A 21 -2.32 -19.40 9.71
N SER A 22 -2.88 -19.02 10.86
CA SER A 22 -3.49 -19.93 11.82
C SER A 22 -4.85 -19.36 12.25
N PRO A 23 -5.95 -19.79 11.61
CA PRO A 23 -7.29 -19.32 11.99
C PRO A 23 -7.63 -19.66 13.45
N GLY A 24 -7.12 -20.76 13.99
CA GLY A 24 -7.31 -21.15 15.39
C GLY A 24 -6.70 -20.15 16.39
N ASP A 25 -5.66 -19.42 15.97
CA ASP A 25 -4.98 -18.41 16.79
C ASP A 25 -5.39 -16.97 16.43
N ASN A 26 -6.48 -16.78 15.67
CA ASN A 26 -6.87 -15.49 15.09
C ASN A 26 -5.71 -14.79 14.37
N ARG A 27 -4.89 -15.54 13.63
CA ARG A 27 -3.72 -15.02 12.92
C ARG A 27 -3.88 -15.23 11.42
N PHE A 28 -4.26 -14.17 10.71
CA PHE A 28 -4.46 -14.19 9.25
C PHE A 28 -3.37 -13.36 8.57
N VAL A 29 -2.58 -14.02 7.72
CA VAL A 29 -1.44 -13.41 7.03
C VAL A 29 -1.80 -13.15 5.57
N PHE A 30 -1.56 -11.92 5.14
CA PHE A 30 -1.74 -11.48 3.77
C PHE A 30 -0.43 -10.94 3.25
N SER A 31 -0.02 -11.37 2.06
CA SER A 31 0.95 -10.63 1.27
C SER A 31 0.21 -9.59 0.44
N TYR A 32 0.85 -8.45 0.19
CA TYR A 32 0.36 -7.49 -0.78
C TYR A 32 1.54 -7.03 -1.63
N THR A 33 1.35 -7.07 -2.94
CA THR A 33 2.33 -6.55 -3.90
C THR A 33 1.88 -5.17 -4.33
N VAL A 34 2.72 -4.18 -4.12
CA VAL A 34 2.46 -2.78 -4.48
C VAL A 34 3.27 -2.44 -5.71
N THR A 35 2.64 -1.81 -6.69
CA THR A 35 3.31 -1.15 -7.81
C THR A 35 3.02 0.35 -7.76
N VAL A 36 4.06 1.15 -7.56
CA VAL A 36 3.99 2.61 -7.60
C VAL A 36 4.39 3.06 -8.99
N HIS A 37 3.47 3.68 -9.71
CA HIS A 37 3.68 4.15 -11.08
C HIS A 37 3.91 5.66 -11.08
N ASN A 38 5.02 6.09 -11.67
CA ASN A 38 5.30 7.50 -11.90
C ASN A 38 5.00 7.84 -13.36
N HIS A 39 3.85 8.45 -13.61
CA HIS A 39 3.41 8.91 -14.94
C HIS A 39 3.83 10.36 -15.21
N SER A 40 4.55 11.00 -14.30
CA SER A 40 5.07 12.35 -14.50
C SER A 40 6.31 12.36 -15.40
N ASP A 41 6.69 13.57 -15.83
CA ASP A 41 7.94 13.87 -16.53
C ASP A 41 9.13 14.08 -15.58
N ARG A 42 8.95 13.88 -14.27
CA ARG A 42 9.94 14.15 -13.22
C ARG A 42 10.27 12.90 -12.42
N SER A 43 11.46 12.88 -11.82
CA SER A 43 11.81 11.82 -10.88
C SER A 43 11.23 12.12 -9.50
N VAL A 44 10.63 11.09 -8.89
CA VAL A 44 9.98 11.17 -7.58
C VAL A 44 10.66 10.21 -6.63
N GLN A 45 10.87 10.61 -5.38
CA GLN A 45 11.36 9.71 -4.33
C GLN A 45 10.29 9.47 -3.27
N LEU A 46 10.05 8.20 -2.93
CA LEU A 46 9.15 7.81 -1.84
C LEU A 46 9.90 7.95 -0.52
N LEU A 47 9.41 8.81 0.37
CA LEU A 47 10.05 9.12 1.64
C LEU A 47 9.50 8.32 2.81
N SER A 48 8.17 8.20 2.91
CA SER A 48 7.50 7.54 4.03
C SER A 48 6.15 6.96 3.61
N ARG A 49 5.59 6.14 4.50
CA ARG A 49 4.29 5.49 4.33
C ARG A 49 3.43 5.67 5.56
N TYR A 50 2.14 5.79 5.34
CA TYR A 50 1.09 5.65 6.32
C TYR A 50 0.12 4.56 5.87
N TRP A 51 -0.24 3.69 6.80
CA TRP A 51 -1.26 2.65 6.63
C TRP A 51 -2.30 2.78 7.73
N LYS A 52 -3.56 2.66 7.33
CA LYS A 52 -4.73 2.45 8.18
C LYS A 52 -5.31 1.08 7.85
N ILE A 53 -5.30 0.19 8.83
CA ILE A 53 -5.76 -1.19 8.72
C ILE A 53 -7.02 -1.32 9.57
N THR A 54 -8.16 -1.54 8.93
CA THR A 54 -9.44 -1.79 9.60
C THR A 54 -9.71 -3.29 9.60
N GLN A 55 -9.80 -3.87 10.80
CA GLN A 55 -10.17 -5.27 11.02
C GLN A 55 -11.64 -5.51 10.67
N GLY A 56 -12.03 -6.77 10.43
CA GLY A 56 -13.42 -7.16 10.15
C GLY A 56 -14.41 -6.76 11.24
N HIS A 57 -13.98 -6.70 12.50
CA HIS A 57 -14.79 -6.24 13.64
C HIS A 57 -14.66 -4.73 13.92
N GLY A 58 -14.09 -3.95 12.99
CA GLY A 58 -14.03 -2.48 13.07
C GLY A 58 -12.86 -1.89 13.86
N LYS A 59 -12.03 -2.69 14.53
CA LYS A 59 -10.80 -2.19 15.18
C LYS A 59 -9.85 -1.63 14.13
N VAL A 60 -9.29 -0.47 14.40
CA VAL A 60 -8.36 0.21 13.50
C VAL A 60 -6.95 0.15 14.08
N GLN A 61 -5.99 -0.17 13.24
CA GLN A 61 -4.56 -0.06 13.51
C GLN A 61 -3.92 0.90 12.52
N GLU A 62 -3.10 1.81 13.02
CA GLU A 62 -2.32 2.72 12.18
C GLU A 62 -0.83 2.36 12.23
N VAL A 63 -0.19 2.39 11.07
CA VAL A 63 1.25 2.14 10.94
C VAL A 63 1.87 3.28 10.14
N ARG A 64 2.90 3.91 10.69
CA ARG A 64 3.71 4.92 10.02
C ARG A 64 5.16 4.47 9.98
N GLY A 65 5.88 4.79 8.92
CA GLY A 65 7.30 4.48 8.84
C GLY A 65 8.00 5.09 7.64
N ASN A 66 9.32 5.20 7.75
CA ASN A 66 10.15 5.70 6.67
C ASN A 66 10.28 4.65 5.56
N GLY A 67 10.22 5.14 4.32
CA GLY A 67 10.34 4.36 3.11
C GLY A 67 9.33 3.21 3.00
N VAL A 68 9.71 2.23 2.19
CA VAL A 68 9.03 0.94 2.00
C VAL A 68 10.09 -0.15 2.00
N VAL A 69 9.83 -1.26 2.68
CA VAL A 69 10.77 -2.40 2.78
C VAL A 69 12.23 -2.01 3.12
N GLY A 70 12.39 -0.98 3.98
CA GLY A 70 13.70 -0.47 4.40
C GLY A 70 14.41 0.44 3.38
N LYS A 71 13.73 0.85 2.30
CA LYS A 71 14.29 1.69 1.22
C LYS A 71 13.42 2.93 0.97
N GLN A 72 14.04 3.99 0.47
CA GLN A 72 13.35 5.18 -0.07
C GLN A 72 13.59 5.24 -1.58
N PRO A 73 12.84 4.45 -2.38
CA PRO A 73 13.11 4.29 -3.80
C PRO A 73 12.90 5.61 -4.55
N THR A 74 13.81 5.89 -5.48
CA THR A 74 13.60 6.90 -6.51
C THR A 74 12.98 6.23 -7.73
N ILE A 75 11.88 6.79 -8.22
CA ILE A 75 11.12 6.33 -9.37
C ILE A 75 11.28 7.39 -10.45
N THR A 76 12.02 7.06 -11.50
CA THR A 76 12.24 7.95 -12.65
C THR A 76 10.95 8.19 -13.42
N ALA A 77 10.93 9.27 -14.21
CA ALA A 77 9.80 9.64 -15.06
C ALA A 77 9.39 8.47 -15.98
N GLY A 78 8.09 8.14 -16.00
CA GLY A 78 7.53 7.04 -16.79
C GLY A 78 7.82 5.62 -16.28
N HIS A 79 8.55 5.48 -15.17
CA HIS A 79 8.90 4.17 -14.61
C HIS A 79 8.03 3.80 -13.40
N SER A 80 8.22 2.58 -12.90
CA SER A 80 7.47 2.06 -11.76
C SER A 80 8.38 1.32 -10.79
N PHE A 81 7.99 1.32 -9.52
CA PHE A 81 8.67 0.56 -8.47
C PHE A 81 7.71 -0.48 -7.88
N ARG A 82 8.12 -1.74 -7.88
CA ARG A 82 7.31 -2.86 -7.40
C ARG A 82 7.97 -3.51 -6.19
N TYR A 83 7.19 -3.78 -5.15
CA TYR A 83 7.65 -4.52 -3.97
C TYR A 83 6.52 -5.33 -3.33
N THR A 84 6.88 -6.37 -2.59
CA THR A 84 5.92 -7.19 -1.84
C THR A 84 6.22 -7.09 -0.35
N SER A 85 5.16 -6.96 0.44
CA SER A 85 5.22 -6.93 1.90
C SER A 85 4.10 -7.80 2.49
N ARG A 86 4.06 -7.90 3.81
CA ARG A 86 3.07 -8.68 4.55
C ARG A 86 2.29 -7.81 5.54
N ALA A 87 1.05 -8.18 5.79
CA ALA A 87 0.22 -7.71 6.89
C ALA A 87 -0.32 -8.92 7.64
N VAL A 88 -0.34 -8.81 8.97
CA VAL A 88 -0.98 -9.79 9.85
C VAL A 88 -2.17 -9.11 10.49
N ILE A 89 -3.35 -9.71 10.34
CA ILE A 89 -4.59 -9.19 10.89
C ILE A 89 -5.29 -10.27 11.74
N GLU A 90 -6.19 -9.83 12.62
CA GLU A 90 -6.87 -10.70 13.60
C GLU A 90 -8.13 -11.35 13.01
N CYS A 91 -8.58 -10.87 11.84
CA CYS A 91 -9.81 -11.29 11.18
C CYS A 91 -9.55 -11.95 9.81
N PRO A 92 -10.44 -12.84 9.35
CA PRO A 92 -10.37 -13.40 7.99
C PRO A 92 -10.63 -12.36 6.90
N VAL A 93 -11.15 -11.19 7.28
CA VAL A 93 -11.39 -10.03 6.41
C VAL A 93 -10.89 -8.75 7.05
N GLY A 94 -10.39 -7.84 6.24
CA GLY A 94 -9.98 -6.50 6.65
C GLY A 94 -9.88 -5.56 5.46
N VAL A 95 -9.64 -4.28 5.74
CA VAL A 95 -9.42 -3.25 4.72
C VAL A 95 -8.14 -2.51 5.07
N MET A 96 -7.26 -2.35 4.08
CA MET A 96 -6.08 -1.50 4.18
C MET A 96 -6.25 -0.30 3.26
N GLN A 97 -5.84 0.87 3.74
CA GLN A 97 -5.78 2.11 2.98
C GLN A 97 -4.65 2.98 3.53
N GLY A 98 -4.23 4.01 2.81
CA GLY A 98 -3.11 4.82 3.32
C GLY A 98 -2.64 5.88 2.35
N SER A 99 -1.39 6.29 2.55
CA SER A 99 -0.71 7.22 1.65
C SER A 99 0.81 7.01 1.69
N TYR A 100 1.46 7.38 0.60
CA TYR A 100 2.90 7.64 0.59
C TYR A 100 3.15 9.14 0.61
N THR A 101 4.13 9.58 1.37
CA THR A 101 4.71 10.91 1.20
C THR A 101 5.89 10.79 0.26
N CYS A 102 5.85 11.58 -0.80
CA CYS A 102 6.84 11.62 -1.87
C CYS A 102 7.46 13.01 -1.97
N ILE A 103 8.62 13.10 -2.61
CA ILE A 103 9.26 14.35 -3.00
C ILE A 103 9.56 14.34 -4.49
N ASP A 104 9.25 15.44 -5.17
CA ASP A 104 9.74 15.70 -6.52
C ASP A 104 11.19 16.17 -6.44
N LEU A 105 12.11 15.44 -7.07
CA LEU A 105 13.54 15.72 -6.96
C LEU A 105 13.96 17.02 -7.67
N SER A 106 13.15 17.51 -8.61
CA SER A 106 13.44 18.76 -9.33
C SER A 106 12.97 19.99 -8.56
N SER A 107 11.74 19.96 -8.03
CA SER A 107 11.15 21.09 -7.32
C SER A 107 11.41 21.07 -5.82
N GLN A 108 11.89 19.93 -5.29
CA GLN A 108 12.03 19.65 -3.85
C GLN A 108 10.72 19.77 -3.05
N ALA A 109 9.58 19.83 -3.75
CA ALA A 109 8.27 19.87 -3.13
C ALA A 109 7.81 18.47 -2.71
N THR A 110 7.26 18.36 -1.51
CA THR A 110 6.63 17.14 -1.02
C THR A 110 5.16 17.09 -1.38
N PHE A 111 4.66 15.88 -1.60
CA PHE A 111 3.24 15.63 -1.89
C PHE A 111 2.85 14.23 -1.42
N ASP A 112 1.56 14.04 -1.16
CA ASP A 112 1.02 12.74 -0.78
C ASP A 112 0.40 12.02 -1.98
N VAL A 113 0.63 10.72 -2.05
CA VAL A 113 0.03 9.80 -3.01
C VAL A 113 -0.91 8.89 -2.24
N ALA A 114 -2.21 9.03 -2.50
CA ALA A 114 -3.23 8.23 -1.84
C ALA A 114 -3.14 6.76 -2.28
N ILE A 115 -3.33 5.87 -1.31
CA ILE A 115 -3.51 4.44 -1.54
C ILE A 115 -4.99 4.13 -1.29
N ALA A 116 -5.72 3.83 -2.36
CA ALA A 116 -7.14 3.53 -2.29
C ALA A 116 -7.39 2.32 -1.37
N PRO A 117 -8.53 2.28 -0.67
CA PRO A 117 -8.89 1.14 0.16
C PRO A 117 -8.94 -0.15 -0.67
N PHE A 118 -8.23 -1.17 -0.21
CA PHE A 118 -8.28 -2.52 -0.77
C PHE A 118 -8.59 -3.54 0.31
N ARG A 119 -9.25 -4.62 -0.11
CA ARG A 119 -9.73 -5.65 0.80
C ARG A 119 -8.68 -6.73 0.98
N LEU A 120 -8.47 -7.12 2.23
CA LEU A 120 -7.83 -8.36 2.61
C LEU A 120 -8.94 -9.37 2.87
N ALA A 121 -8.99 -10.46 2.12
CA ALA A 121 -10.01 -11.48 2.27
C ALA A 121 -9.41 -12.87 2.07
N GLY A 122 -9.61 -13.76 3.03
CA GLY A 122 -9.28 -15.17 2.89
C GLY A 122 -10.14 -15.88 1.83
N PRO A 123 -9.80 -17.12 1.46
CA PRO A 123 -10.60 -17.94 0.55
C PRO A 123 -12.06 -18.03 1.04
N ASN A 124 -13.01 -18.08 0.10
CA ASN A 124 -14.46 -18.14 0.34
C ASN A 124 -15.09 -16.93 1.07
N GLN A 125 -14.43 -15.76 1.06
CA GLN A 125 -14.96 -14.52 1.66
C GLN A 125 -15.43 -13.48 0.61
N VAL A 126 -15.51 -13.87 -0.66
CA VAL A 126 -16.08 -13.06 -1.76
C VAL A 126 -17.50 -13.57 -2.00
N HIS A 127 -18.50 -12.73 -1.75
CA HIS A 127 -19.89 -12.96 -2.13
C HIS A 127 -20.37 -11.75 -2.90
#